data_AF-A0AAD8JXR7-F1
#
_entry.id   AF-A0AAD8JXR7-F1
#
_cell.length_a   1.000
_cell.length_b   1.000
_cell.length_c   1.000
_cell.angle_alpha   90.00
_cell.angle_beta   90.00
_cell.angle_gamma   90.00
#
_symmetry.space_group_name_H-M   'P 1'
#
loop_
_entity.id
_entity.type
_entity.pdbx_description
1 polymer ?
#
loop_
_entity_poly.entity_id
_entity_poly.type
_entity_poly.pdbx_seq_one_letter_code
_entity_poly.pdbx_strand_id
1 'polypeptide(L)'
;MKRGRDRKKEPKPKDLHHSVPDSGGMDELLEALGYKVKSTDMADVAHKLEQLEMVMGEDGGVLQLSDTVHYNPSDLSSWYQSMLSELNNTTASDLSDSTHFANNSSSTMMIDFSNNTQIDPYDLRAIAGGAIYGVADDSGLENGVKRMKGSGSESVVDVQPPESPRPVVLVDSQEAGIRLVHTLMACAEAVQQNDMKLADALVKHIGILVASQTGAMAKVATYFAGALAQRIYKVYPKDGRETSCWEILQMHFYETAPYLKFAHFTANQAILEAFAGAKRVHVIDFSLNQGMQWPALMQALALREGGPPAFRLTGIGPPQPDNTDALQQVGWKLAQLADTIGVEFEFRGFVANSLADIDAEILSVDTREPGEVVAVNSIFELHRLLGRPGGVEKVLESIKGMKPKIVTVVEQEANHNGVVFLDRFNEALHYYSTMFDSLESSELSQPNSQDLVMSEVYLGRQICNVVACEGTDRVERHETLTQWRNRLNSAGFAPVHLGSNAFKQASMLLALFAGGDGYRVEENDGCLMLGWHTRPLIATSAWQPES
;
A
#
# COMPACT_ATOMS: atom_id res chain seq x y z
N MET A 1 34.10 55.19 62.49
CA MET A 1 33.88 54.25 63.62
C MET A 1 34.50 52.90 63.27
N LYS A 2 34.95 52.19 64.29
CA LYS A 2 35.81 51.00 64.29
C LYS A 2 35.09 49.74 63.76
N ARG A 3 35.90 48.88 63.12
CA ARG A 3 35.88 47.38 63.09
C ARG A 3 34.69 46.72 62.35
N GLY A 4 34.86 45.62 61.62
CA GLY A 4 35.93 44.62 61.63
C GLY A 4 36.18 43.95 60.28
N ARG A 5 37.43 43.49 60.14
CA ARG A 5 37.86 42.51 59.13
C ARG A 5 37.28 41.15 59.51
N ASP A 6 36.84 40.39 58.51
CA ASP A 6 37.13 38.95 58.51
C ASP A 6 37.33 38.44 57.08
N ARG A 7 38.52 37.87 56.89
CA ARG A 7 38.94 37.11 55.71
C ARG A 7 38.13 35.81 55.69
N LYS A 8 37.48 35.49 54.58
CA LYS A 8 37.05 34.12 54.27
C LYS A 8 37.67 33.64 52.96
N LYS A 9 38.18 32.43 53.07
CA LYS A 9 39.03 31.68 52.13
C LYS A 9 38.34 31.46 50.78
N GLU A 10 39.10 31.58 49.70
CA GLU A 10 38.77 30.98 48.40
C GLU A 10 38.69 29.44 48.56
N PRO A 11 37.61 28.80 48.09
CA PRO A 11 37.62 27.38 47.81
C PRO A 11 38.11 27.15 46.37
N LYS A 12 39.10 26.27 46.22
CA LYS A 12 39.50 25.67 44.95
C LYS A 12 38.28 25.08 44.22
N PRO A 13 38.25 25.10 42.87
CA PRO A 13 37.13 24.58 42.10
C PRO A 13 36.99 23.07 42.36
N LYS A 14 35.76 22.65 42.65
CA LYS A 14 35.38 21.23 42.58
C LYS A 14 34.98 20.96 41.13
N ASP A 15 35.70 20.05 40.50
CA ASP A 15 35.29 19.43 39.25
C ASP A 15 33.92 18.79 39.45
N LEU A 16 32.92 19.30 38.74
CA LEU A 16 31.62 18.70 38.55
C LEU A 16 31.41 18.61 37.05
N HIS A 17 31.66 17.43 36.52
CA HIS A 17 31.15 16.98 35.23
C HIS A 17 29.63 17.21 35.22
N HIS A 18 29.19 18.27 34.56
CA HIS A 18 27.87 18.33 33.95
C HIS A 18 28.08 18.37 32.45
N SER A 19 27.88 17.20 31.84
CA SER A 19 27.62 17.04 30.42
C SER A 19 26.44 17.94 30.03
N VAL A 20 26.73 18.98 29.25
CA VAL A 20 25.74 19.63 28.40
C VAL A 20 25.25 18.54 27.42
N PRO A 21 23.93 18.27 27.31
CA PRO A 21 23.45 17.49 26.18
C PRO A 21 23.68 18.35 24.93
N ASP A 22 24.54 17.86 24.05
CA ASP A 22 24.73 18.37 22.71
C ASP A 22 23.36 18.39 22.01
N SER A 23 22.79 19.59 21.88
CA SER A 23 21.57 19.81 21.13
C SER A 23 21.92 19.75 19.65
N GLY A 24 22.08 18.53 19.13
CA GLY A 24 21.99 18.25 17.71
C GLY A 24 20.57 18.59 17.26
N GLY A 25 20.37 19.86 16.93
CA GLY A 25 19.12 20.37 16.39
C GLY A 25 18.75 19.57 15.15
N MET A 26 17.49 19.14 15.10
CA MET A 26 16.90 18.66 13.87
C MET A 26 17.00 19.79 12.84
N ASP A 27 17.21 19.40 11.59
CA ASP A 27 17.14 20.32 10.49
C ASP A 27 15.69 20.81 10.37
N GLU A 28 15.46 22.05 10.80
CA GLU A 28 14.13 22.62 10.99
C GLU A 28 13.31 22.63 9.69
N LEU A 29 13.99 22.64 8.53
CA LEU A 29 13.36 22.57 7.21
C LEU A 29 12.80 21.18 6.92
N LEU A 30 13.55 20.12 7.25
CA LEU A 30 13.11 18.73 7.05
C LEU A 30 12.08 18.30 8.10
N GLU A 31 12.18 18.80 9.33
CA GLU A 31 11.21 18.50 10.38
C GLU A 31 9.83 19.10 10.08
N ALA A 32 9.78 20.27 9.43
CA ALA A 32 8.54 20.87 8.95
C ALA A 32 7.83 20.03 7.87
N LEU A 33 8.55 19.15 7.17
CA LEU A 33 8.03 18.20 6.19
C LEU A 33 7.65 16.83 6.79
N GLY A 34 7.83 16.67 8.11
CA GLY A 34 7.59 15.40 8.81
C GLY A 34 8.79 14.45 8.82
N TYR A 35 9.97 14.88 8.35
CA TYR A 35 11.20 14.08 8.35
C TYR A 35 12.15 14.54 9.45
N LYS A 36 12.70 13.62 10.25
CA LYS A 36 13.60 13.97 11.36
C LYS A 36 15.06 13.66 10.99
N VAL A 37 15.79 14.67 10.51
CA VAL A 37 17.22 14.57 10.13
C VAL A 37 18.01 15.60 10.93
N LYS A 38 19.20 15.28 11.44
CA LYS A 38 20.03 16.23 12.21
C LYS A 38 20.97 16.99 11.29
N SER A 39 21.12 18.30 11.50
CA SER A 39 21.94 19.15 10.61
C SER A 39 23.44 18.79 10.60
N THR A 40 23.92 18.09 11.62
CA THR A 40 25.31 17.58 11.68
C THR A 40 25.62 16.48 10.67
N ASP A 41 24.59 15.81 10.13
CA ASP A 41 24.76 14.59 9.33
C ASP A 41 24.89 14.90 7.82
N MET A 42 24.64 16.15 7.42
CA MET A 42 24.61 16.59 6.02
C MET A 42 25.99 16.61 5.34
N ALA A 43 27.05 16.92 6.08
CA ALA A 43 28.42 16.92 5.55
C ALA A 43 28.90 15.49 5.22
N ASP A 44 28.45 14.51 6.01
CA ASP A 44 28.80 13.10 5.82
C ASP A 44 27.97 12.45 4.71
N VAL A 45 26.75 12.91 4.47
CA VAL A 45 25.93 12.50 3.31
C VAL A 45 26.57 12.95 1.99
N ALA A 46 27.05 14.19 1.91
CA ALA A 46 27.68 14.72 0.70
C ALA A 46 28.95 13.96 0.31
N HIS A 47 29.80 13.61 1.28
CA HIS A 47 31.03 12.86 1.04
C HIS A 47 30.79 11.40 0.64
N LYS A 48 29.64 10.82 1.01
CA LYS A 48 29.28 9.43 0.67
C LYS A 48 28.63 9.29 -0.71
N LEU A 49 28.01 10.35 -1.23
CA LEU A 49 27.50 10.41 -2.60
C LEU A 49 28.64 10.39 -3.63
N GLU A 50 29.72 11.13 -3.38
CA GLU A 50 30.90 11.23 -4.26
C GLU A 50 31.62 9.86 -4.40
N GLN A 51 31.49 8.98 -3.41
CA GLN A 51 32.10 7.65 -3.44
C GLN A 51 31.25 6.60 -4.18
N LEU A 52 29.92 6.77 -4.20
CA LEU A 52 29.01 5.87 -4.91
C LEU A 52 29.17 6.00 -6.43
N GLU A 53 29.41 7.23 -6.89
CA GLU A 53 29.65 7.56 -8.30
C GLU A 53 30.94 6.93 -8.83
N MET A 54 31.98 6.84 -7.99
CA MET A 54 33.25 6.21 -8.32
C MET A 54 33.15 4.68 -8.51
N VAL A 55 32.26 4.01 -7.78
CA VAL A 55 32.14 2.54 -7.78
C VAL A 55 31.23 2.03 -8.91
N MET A 56 30.26 2.83 -9.33
CA MET A 56 29.36 2.48 -10.44
C MET A 56 29.98 2.65 -11.84
N GLY A 57 31.20 3.20 -11.92
CA GLY A 57 31.95 3.40 -13.16
C GLY A 57 32.68 2.16 -13.69
N GLU A 58 32.88 1.12 -12.87
CA GLU A 58 33.68 -0.05 -13.25
C GLU A 58 32.95 -1.39 -13.02
N ASP A 59 32.47 -1.93 -14.14
CA ASP A 59 32.19 -3.33 -14.48
C ASP A 59 30.92 -4.04 -13.96
N GLY A 60 30.29 -4.76 -14.90
CA GLY A 60 29.01 -5.44 -14.73
C GLY A 60 29.17 -6.89 -14.28
N GLY A 61 28.62 -7.22 -13.10
CA GLY A 61 28.52 -8.59 -12.61
C GLY A 61 27.39 -8.74 -11.59
N VAL A 62 26.50 -9.71 -11.82
CA VAL A 62 25.36 -10.07 -10.96
C VAL A 62 25.88 -10.77 -9.69
N LEU A 63 25.48 -10.31 -8.50
CA LEU A 63 25.76 -10.97 -7.23
C LEU A 63 24.48 -11.49 -6.57
N GLN A 64 24.56 -12.74 -6.14
CA GLN A 64 23.52 -13.54 -5.50
C GLN A 64 23.74 -13.42 -3.97
N LEU A 65 22.75 -12.92 -3.23
CA LEU A 65 22.83 -12.71 -1.78
C LEU A 65 21.94 -13.71 -1.06
N SER A 66 22.51 -14.45 -0.11
CA SER A 66 21.80 -15.29 0.86
C SER A 66 22.17 -14.86 2.28
N ASP A 67 21.17 -14.98 3.16
CA ASP A 67 21.14 -14.82 4.62
C ASP A 67 21.34 -13.42 5.20
N THR A 68 20.23 -12.72 5.52
CA THR A 68 20.25 -11.70 6.59
C THR A 68 19.00 -11.61 7.48
N VAL A 69 19.30 -11.29 8.74
CA VAL A 69 18.48 -11.09 9.93
C VAL A 69 17.56 -9.86 9.81
N HIS A 70 16.29 -10.03 10.21
CA HIS A 70 15.20 -9.05 10.15
C HIS A 70 15.43 -7.73 10.93
N TYR A 71 15.18 -6.57 10.30
CA TYR A 71 14.97 -5.28 10.99
C TYR A 71 13.93 -4.36 10.36
N ASN A 72 13.34 -3.50 11.20
CA ASN A 72 12.12 -2.70 11.02
C ASN A 72 12.20 -1.64 9.88
N PRO A 73 11.32 -1.68 8.88
CA PRO A 73 11.40 -0.87 7.63
C PRO A 73 10.86 0.57 7.72
N SER A 74 10.56 1.09 8.91
CA SER A 74 10.01 2.44 9.09
C SER A 74 11.05 3.57 8.97
N ASP A 75 12.33 3.24 8.83
CA ASP A 75 13.46 4.17 8.79
C ASP A 75 14.30 3.92 7.52
N LEU A 76 14.01 4.69 6.48
CA LEU A 76 14.68 4.62 5.19
C LEU A 76 16.20 4.88 5.30
N SER A 77 16.65 5.59 6.34
CA SER A 77 18.05 5.97 6.53
C SER A 77 18.90 4.82 7.07
N SER A 78 18.39 4.05 8.03
CA SER A 78 19.07 2.85 8.53
C SER A 78 19.01 1.70 7.54
N TRP A 79 17.92 1.62 6.77
CA TRP A 79 17.80 0.72 5.61
C TRP A 79 18.86 0.97 4.54
N TYR A 80 19.08 2.24 4.18
CA TYR A 80 20.14 2.64 3.25
C TYR A 80 21.55 2.37 3.80
N GLN A 81 21.81 2.56 5.11
CA GLN A 81 23.09 2.23 5.75
C GLN A 81 23.37 0.71 5.82
N SER A 82 22.33 -0.13 5.93
CA SER A 82 22.49 -1.58 6.03
C SER A 82 22.93 -2.21 4.69
N MET A 83 22.34 -1.77 3.58
CA MET A 83 22.77 -2.22 2.23
C MET A 83 24.26 -1.95 1.98
N LEU A 84 24.76 -0.80 2.42
CA LEU A 84 26.18 -0.44 2.28
C LEU A 84 27.11 -1.33 3.13
N SER A 85 26.60 -1.94 4.21
CA SER A 85 27.39 -2.80 5.10
C SER A 85 27.47 -4.26 4.65
N GLU A 86 26.41 -4.81 4.04
CA GLU A 86 26.39 -6.19 3.54
C GLU A 86 27.23 -6.38 2.27
N LEU A 87 27.30 -5.36 1.43
CA LEU A 87 28.18 -5.32 0.26
C LEU A 87 29.68 -5.39 0.61
N ASN A 88 30.06 -5.06 1.86
CA ASN A 88 31.45 -5.14 2.34
C ASN A 88 31.82 -6.49 2.98
N ASN A 89 30.87 -7.35 3.33
CA ASN A 89 31.15 -8.57 4.09
C ASN A 89 31.38 -9.83 3.24
N THR A 90 31.18 -9.78 1.92
CA THR A 90 31.45 -10.93 1.03
C THR A 90 32.93 -11.11 0.67
N THR A 91 33.85 -10.32 1.25
CA THR A 91 35.30 -10.52 1.09
C THR A 91 36.01 -11.23 2.25
N ALA A 92 35.33 -11.75 3.27
CA ALA A 92 36.00 -12.57 4.29
C ALA A 92 35.07 -13.50 5.09
N SER A 93 35.21 -14.82 4.88
CA SER A 93 35.72 -15.78 5.88
C SER A 93 35.03 -17.16 5.86
N ASP A 94 35.84 -18.16 5.51
CA ASP A 94 35.73 -19.55 5.93
C ASP A 94 36.13 -19.70 7.42
N LEU A 95 35.56 -20.72 8.08
CA LEU A 95 35.96 -21.43 9.33
C LEU A 95 35.21 -21.14 10.66
N SER A 96 34.65 -22.25 11.17
CA SER A 96 34.56 -22.72 12.58
C SER A 96 33.31 -22.43 13.46
N ASP A 97 32.47 -23.48 13.55
CA ASP A 97 32.12 -24.32 14.72
C ASP A 97 31.33 -23.81 15.97
N SER A 98 30.32 -24.64 16.31
CA SER A 98 29.80 -25.06 17.64
C SER A 98 28.75 -24.25 18.45
N THR A 99 27.53 -24.83 18.47
CA THR A 99 26.65 -25.20 19.62
C THR A 99 26.12 -24.16 20.65
N HIS A 100 24.79 -24.04 20.80
CA HIS A 100 23.96 -24.53 21.95
C HIS A 100 22.55 -23.86 22.08
N PHE A 101 21.50 -24.71 22.08
CA PHE A 101 20.30 -24.79 22.96
C PHE A 101 19.29 -23.62 23.20
N ALA A 102 18.05 -23.90 22.76
CA ALA A 102 16.82 -24.13 23.57
C ALA A 102 15.80 -23.01 23.89
N ASN A 103 14.56 -23.32 23.46
CA ASN A 103 13.27 -23.36 24.18
C ASN A 103 12.33 -22.14 24.28
N ASN A 104 11.15 -22.36 23.66
CA ASN A 104 9.77 -22.20 24.16
C ASN A 104 9.26 -20.81 24.58
N SER A 105 8.14 -20.38 23.99
CA SER A 105 6.78 -20.74 24.49
C SER A 105 5.69 -19.98 23.72
N SER A 106 4.75 -20.71 23.12
CA SER A 106 3.49 -20.21 22.57
C SER A 106 2.53 -19.77 23.67
N SER A 107 1.70 -18.76 23.41
CA SER A 107 0.48 -18.50 24.18
C SER A 107 -0.59 -17.91 23.28
N THR A 108 -1.57 -18.76 22.98
CA THR A 108 -2.84 -18.47 22.28
C THR A 108 -3.80 -17.77 23.23
N MET A 109 -4.43 -16.68 22.80
CA MET A 109 -5.63 -16.16 23.46
C MET A 109 -6.76 -15.97 22.45
N MET A 110 -7.89 -16.61 22.76
CA MET A 110 -9.18 -16.51 22.08
C MET A 110 -9.89 -15.24 22.55
N ILE A 111 -10.50 -14.48 21.64
CA ILE A 111 -11.45 -13.41 22.01
C ILE A 111 -12.77 -13.61 21.26
N ASP A 112 -13.82 -13.61 22.07
CA ASP A 112 -15.24 -13.80 21.78
C ASP A 112 -15.88 -12.51 21.23
N PHE A 113 -16.75 -12.65 20.22
CA PHE A 113 -17.49 -11.55 19.60
C PHE A 113 -18.96 -11.65 20.00
N SER A 114 -19.47 -10.66 20.75
CA SER A 114 -20.90 -10.32 20.75
C SER A 114 -21.21 -8.91 21.29
N ASN A 115 -21.77 -8.11 20.37
CA ASN A 115 -22.80 -7.07 20.52
C ASN A 115 -22.50 -5.67 21.11
N ASN A 116 -22.36 -4.72 20.17
CA ASN A 116 -23.31 -3.64 19.84
C ASN A 116 -23.80 -2.70 20.97
N THR A 117 -23.28 -1.46 21.00
CA THR A 117 -24.09 -0.24 21.24
C THR A 117 -23.40 1.05 20.76
N GLN A 118 -24.17 1.78 19.95
CA GLN A 118 -24.22 3.20 19.56
C GLN A 118 -23.20 4.24 20.09
N ILE A 119 -22.57 4.87 19.08
CA ILE A 119 -22.05 6.24 18.86
C ILE A 119 -22.41 7.34 19.90
N ASP A 120 -21.42 8.16 20.26
CA ASP A 120 -21.56 9.63 20.26
C ASP A 120 -20.21 10.33 19.91
N PRO A 121 -20.16 11.37 19.05
CA PRO A 121 -18.92 11.85 18.44
C PRO A 121 -18.55 13.28 18.88
N TYR A 122 -17.96 13.45 20.08
CA TYR A 122 -17.20 14.65 20.44
C TYR A 122 -16.29 14.35 21.64
N ASP A 123 -15.00 14.09 21.43
CA ASP A 123 -13.97 14.67 22.32
C ASP A 123 -12.58 14.67 21.66
N LEU A 124 -12.08 15.86 21.41
CA LEU A 124 -10.72 16.16 20.99
C LEU A 124 -9.98 16.75 22.19
N ARG A 125 -9.10 15.97 22.85
CA ARG A 125 -7.98 16.54 23.61
C ARG A 125 -6.73 15.68 23.54
N ALA A 126 -5.63 16.39 23.40
CA ALA A 126 -4.30 15.93 23.09
C ALA A 126 -3.44 15.69 24.36
N ILE A 127 -2.53 14.72 24.24
CA ILE A 127 -1.12 14.68 24.73
C ILE A 127 -0.78 14.34 26.21
N ALA A 128 0.21 13.43 26.28
CA ALA A 128 1.31 13.19 27.25
C ALA A 128 1.14 12.21 28.44
N GLY A 129 1.80 11.05 28.31
CA GLY A 129 3.09 10.79 29.00
C GLY A 129 3.08 10.11 30.38
N GLY A 130 3.85 9.01 30.48
CA GLY A 130 4.68 8.72 31.68
C GLY A 130 4.11 7.78 32.74
N ALA A 131 4.73 6.60 32.86
CA ALA A 131 4.55 5.64 33.96
C ALA A 131 5.22 6.11 35.26
N ILE A 132 4.58 5.88 36.44
CA ILE A 132 5.26 5.74 37.75
C ILE A 132 4.48 4.77 38.67
N TYR A 133 5.25 3.96 39.42
CA TYR A 133 4.93 3.00 40.49
C TYR A 133 4.06 3.50 41.66
N GLY A 134 3.26 2.59 42.25
CA GLY A 134 3.47 2.08 43.62
C GLY A 134 2.75 2.72 44.84
N VAL A 135 1.96 1.86 45.52
CA VAL A 135 1.73 1.72 46.99
C VAL A 135 0.80 2.71 47.72
N ALA A 136 -0.29 2.17 48.30
CA ALA A 136 -0.68 2.38 49.71
C ALA A 136 -1.82 1.42 50.17
N ASP A 137 -1.51 0.65 51.21
CA ASP A 137 -2.37 -0.13 52.12
C ASP A 137 -3.36 0.77 52.90
N ASP A 138 -4.61 0.34 53.10
CA ASP A 138 -5.21 -0.34 54.28
C ASP A 138 -5.95 0.59 55.26
N SER A 139 -7.20 0.24 55.56
CA SER A 139 -7.77 0.22 56.92
C SER A 139 -9.28 -0.07 56.92
N GLY A 140 -9.71 -1.05 57.73
CA GLY A 140 -11.01 -0.96 58.42
C GLY A 140 -11.92 -2.20 58.51
N LEU A 141 -11.47 -3.25 59.20
CA LEU A 141 -12.18 -4.18 60.12
C LEU A 141 -13.73 -4.15 60.25
N GLU A 142 -14.37 -5.34 60.26
CA GLU A 142 -14.91 -5.96 61.49
C GLU A 142 -15.51 -7.39 61.29
N ASN A 143 -15.33 -8.22 62.33
CA ASN A 143 -15.69 -9.64 62.46
C ASN A 143 -17.12 -9.86 63.02
N GLY A 144 -17.73 -11.02 62.71
CA GLY A 144 -18.91 -11.49 63.46
C GLY A 144 -19.42 -12.89 63.11
N VAL A 145 -18.91 -13.92 63.79
CA VAL A 145 -19.40 -15.31 63.75
C VAL A 145 -20.74 -15.45 64.51
N LYS A 146 -21.73 -16.17 63.94
CA LYS A 146 -22.67 -16.99 64.73
C LYS A 146 -23.37 -18.09 63.91
N ARG A 147 -23.49 -19.22 64.58
CA ARG A 147 -23.84 -20.59 64.16
C ARG A 147 -25.34 -20.86 64.31
N MET A 148 -25.95 -21.60 63.38
CA MET A 148 -27.25 -22.27 63.58
C MET A 148 -27.18 -23.71 63.04
N LYS A 149 -27.87 -24.64 63.69
CA LYS A 149 -27.74 -26.11 63.58
C LYS A 149 -29.10 -26.72 63.19
N GLY A 150 -29.10 -27.84 62.46
CA GLY A 150 -30.24 -28.74 62.19
C GLY A 150 -30.59 -28.80 60.69
N SER A 151 -30.91 -29.91 60.03
CA SER A 151 -31.18 -31.31 60.38
C SER A 151 -30.88 -32.15 59.12
N GLY A 152 -30.49 -33.42 59.28
CA GLY A 152 -30.07 -34.28 58.18
C GLY A 152 -31.20 -34.80 57.29
N SER A 153 -30.82 -35.26 56.10
CA SER A 153 -31.33 -36.44 55.38
C SER A 153 -30.38 -36.75 54.22
N GLU A 154 -29.87 -37.98 54.20
CA GLU A 154 -28.99 -38.53 53.16
C GLU A 154 -29.79 -38.77 51.87
N SER A 155 -29.23 -38.38 50.72
CA SER A 155 -29.66 -38.91 49.42
C SER A 155 -28.42 -39.24 48.58
N VAL A 156 -28.32 -40.52 48.25
CA VAL A 156 -27.28 -41.17 47.43
C VAL A 156 -27.25 -40.51 46.05
N VAL A 157 -26.07 -40.04 45.62
CA VAL A 157 -25.84 -39.53 44.26
C VAL A 157 -25.33 -40.68 43.39
N ASP A 158 -26.11 -40.99 42.37
CA ASP A 158 -25.80 -41.97 41.32
C ASP A 158 -24.73 -41.38 40.39
N VAL A 159 -23.63 -42.10 40.17
CA VAL A 159 -22.52 -41.67 39.31
C VAL A 159 -22.75 -42.22 37.91
N GLN A 160 -23.17 -41.36 36.98
CA GLN A 160 -23.17 -41.68 35.55
C GLN A 160 -21.72 -41.80 35.01
N PRO A 161 -21.43 -42.76 34.12
CA PRO A 161 -20.11 -42.89 33.50
C PRO A 161 -19.85 -41.75 32.50
N PRO A 162 -18.58 -41.38 32.26
CA PRO A 162 -18.23 -40.29 31.36
C PRO A 162 -18.61 -40.63 29.92
N GLU A 163 -19.27 -39.67 29.24
CA GLU A 163 -19.57 -39.75 27.81
C GLU A 163 -18.29 -39.93 27.00
N SER A 164 -18.36 -40.85 26.03
CA SER A 164 -17.31 -41.11 25.04
C SER A 164 -16.90 -39.85 24.29
N PRO A 165 -15.60 -39.64 23.96
CA PRO A 165 -15.19 -38.49 23.17
C PRO A 165 -15.83 -38.62 21.78
N ARG A 166 -16.65 -37.63 21.41
CA ARG A 166 -17.16 -37.52 20.04
C ARG A 166 -15.95 -37.43 19.11
N PRO A 167 -15.91 -38.23 18.02
CA PRO A 167 -14.84 -38.10 17.06
C PRO A 167 -14.91 -36.69 16.46
N VAL A 168 -13.92 -35.86 16.75
CA VAL A 168 -13.66 -34.65 15.96
C VAL A 168 -13.22 -35.17 14.60
N VAL A 169 -14.17 -35.25 13.66
CA VAL A 169 -13.85 -35.44 12.26
C VAL A 169 -13.10 -34.18 11.86
N LEU A 170 -11.78 -34.26 11.81
CA LEU A 170 -10.97 -33.37 10.98
C LEU A 170 -11.51 -33.57 9.56
N VAL A 171 -12.48 -32.74 9.17
CA VAL A 171 -12.79 -32.56 7.76
C VAL A 171 -11.46 -32.11 7.16
N ASP A 172 -10.97 -32.87 6.19
CA ASP A 172 -9.75 -32.52 5.49
C ASP A 172 -9.92 -31.10 4.94
N SER A 173 -9.12 -30.17 5.47
CA SER A 173 -9.19 -28.74 5.12
C SER A 173 -9.13 -28.55 3.60
N GLN A 174 -8.36 -29.42 2.93
CA GLN A 174 -8.23 -29.43 1.48
C GLN A 174 -9.52 -29.85 0.76
N GLU A 175 -10.21 -30.88 1.24
CA GLU A 175 -11.48 -31.32 0.65
C GLU A 175 -12.57 -30.25 0.84
N ALA A 176 -12.61 -29.61 2.01
CA ALA A 176 -13.50 -28.49 2.28
C ALA A 176 -13.22 -27.28 1.38
N GLY A 177 -11.94 -26.96 1.14
CA GLY A 177 -11.52 -25.91 0.21
C GLY A 177 -11.95 -26.19 -1.24
N ILE A 178 -11.77 -27.43 -1.72
CA ILE A 178 -12.23 -27.84 -3.06
C ILE A 178 -13.76 -27.68 -3.17
N ARG A 179 -14.51 -28.16 -2.16
CA ARG A 179 -15.97 -28.00 -2.12
C ARG A 179 -16.39 -26.54 -2.13
N LEU A 180 -15.67 -25.67 -1.43
CA LEU A 180 -15.94 -24.23 -1.40
C LEU A 180 -15.79 -23.60 -2.79
N VAL A 181 -14.68 -23.86 -3.49
CA VAL A 181 -14.45 -23.36 -4.85
C VAL A 181 -15.52 -23.87 -5.81
N HIS A 182 -15.84 -25.16 -5.76
CA HIS A 182 -16.90 -25.74 -6.59
C HIS A 182 -18.27 -25.11 -6.31
N THR A 183 -18.58 -24.81 -5.04
CA THR A 183 -19.85 -24.20 -4.65
C THR A 183 -19.91 -22.73 -5.11
N LEU A 184 -18.80 -21.99 -5.05
CA LEU A 184 -18.69 -20.63 -5.62
C LEU A 184 -18.98 -20.62 -7.12
N MET A 185 -18.32 -21.52 -7.87
CA MET A 185 -18.52 -21.65 -9.32
C MET A 185 -19.97 -22.04 -9.66
N ALA A 186 -20.52 -23.05 -8.98
CA ALA A 186 -21.91 -23.47 -9.16
C ALA A 186 -22.90 -22.34 -8.83
N CYS A 187 -22.61 -21.52 -7.82
CA CYS A 187 -23.43 -20.36 -7.48
C CYS A 187 -23.42 -19.31 -8.60
N ALA A 188 -22.24 -19.02 -9.15
CA ALA A 188 -22.12 -18.10 -10.29
C ALA A 188 -22.84 -18.63 -11.54
N GLU A 189 -22.75 -19.93 -11.81
CA GLU A 189 -23.48 -20.59 -12.89
C GLU A 189 -25.00 -20.47 -12.71
N ALA A 190 -25.51 -20.74 -11.50
CA ALA A 190 -26.94 -20.60 -11.18
C ALA A 190 -27.43 -19.16 -11.37
N VAL A 191 -26.62 -18.17 -10.96
CA VAL A 191 -26.91 -16.75 -11.21
C VAL A 191 -26.96 -16.44 -12.71
N GLN A 192 -26.01 -16.93 -13.51
CA GLN A 192 -26.00 -16.73 -14.96
C GLN A 192 -27.22 -17.36 -15.64
N GLN A 193 -27.64 -18.54 -15.19
CA GLN A 193 -28.82 -19.24 -15.69
C GLN A 193 -30.14 -18.66 -15.15
N ASN A 194 -30.08 -17.64 -14.30
CA ASN A 194 -31.21 -17.01 -13.63
C ASN A 194 -32.01 -17.96 -12.72
N ASP A 195 -31.37 -19.03 -12.22
CA ASP A 195 -31.93 -19.91 -11.18
C ASP A 195 -31.63 -19.32 -9.79
N MET A 196 -32.42 -18.31 -9.43
CA MET A 196 -32.24 -17.56 -8.18
C MET A 196 -32.51 -18.39 -6.92
N LYS A 197 -33.30 -19.48 -7.02
CA LYS A 197 -33.55 -20.37 -5.88
C LYS A 197 -32.33 -21.22 -5.59
N LEU A 198 -31.72 -21.79 -6.64
CA LEU A 198 -30.47 -22.54 -6.49
C LEU A 198 -29.34 -21.60 -6.04
N ALA A 199 -29.23 -20.42 -6.64
CA ALA A 199 -28.21 -19.43 -6.26
C ALA A 199 -28.34 -19.01 -4.78
N ASP A 200 -29.55 -18.74 -4.29
CA ASP A 200 -29.82 -18.43 -2.87
C ASP A 200 -29.41 -19.58 -1.92
N ALA A 201 -29.71 -20.83 -2.29
CA ALA A 201 -29.30 -21.99 -1.51
C ALA A 201 -27.77 -22.16 -1.50
N LEU A 202 -27.12 -21.99 -2.66
CA LEU A 202 -25.67 -22.12 -2.80
C LEU A 202 -24.93 -21.01 -2.05
N VAL A 203 -25.35 -19.74 -2.15
CA VAL A 203 -24.67 -18.64 -1.44
C VAL A 203 -24.75 -18.77 0.08
N LYS A 204 -25.86 -19.30 0.62
CA LYS A 204 -25.97 -19.65 2.04
C LYS A 204 -25.05 -20.81 2.41
N HIS A 205 -24.92 -21.81 1.54
CA HIS A 205 -24.02 -22.93 1.77
C HIS A 205 -22.54 -22.50 1.74
N ILE A 206 -22.17 -21.57 0.86
CA ILE A 206 -20.82 -20.97 0.81
C ILE A 206 -20.46 -20.37 2.18
N GLY A 207 -21.38 -19.63 2.81
CA GLY A 207 -21.13 -19.06 4.14
C GLY A 207 -20.78 -20.11 5.21
N ILE A 208 -21.37 -21.32 5.13
CA ILE A 208 -21.05 -22.43 6.04
C ILE A 208 -19.67 -23.02 5.70
N LEU A 209 -19.36 -23.20 4.42
CA LEU A 209 -18.08 -23.74 3.98
C LEU A 209 -16.92 -22.79 4.32
N VAL A 210 -17.10 -21.48 4.16
CA VAL A 210 -16.10 -20.46 4.52
C VAL A 210 -15.74 -20.53 6.01
N ALA A 211 -16.70 -20.80 6.89
CA ALA A 211 -16.44 -20.93 8.33
C ALA A 211 -15.51 -22.10 8.69
N SER A 212 -15.30 -23.05 7.77
CA SER A 212 -14.36 -24.16 7.92
C SER A 212 -12.98 -23.89 7.31
N GLN A 213 -12.78 -22.71 6.71
CA GLN A 213 -11.53 -22.32 6.06
C GLN A 213 -10.81 -21.24 6.86
N THR A 214 -9.51 -21.11 6.64
CA THR A 214 -8.66 -20.05 7.20
C THR A 214 -7.81 -19.40 6.10
N GLY A 215 -7.15 -18.29 6.43
CA GLY A 215 -6.20 -17.62 5.55
C GLY A 215 -6.81 -17.01 4.29
N ALA A 216 -6.00 -16.86 3.24
CA ALA A 216 -6.37 -16.23 1.98
C ALA A 216 -7.63 -16.83 1.34
N MET A 217 -7.79 -18.16 1.39
CA MET A 217 -8.96 -18.85 0.83
C MET A 217 -10.27 -18.44 1.52
N ALA A 218 -10.28 -18.36 2.85
CA ALA A 218 -11.46 -17.92 3.60
C ALA A 218 -11.81 -16.46 3.27
N LYS A 219 -10.80 -15.59 3.20
CA LYS A 219 -10.94 -14.17 2.91
C LYS A 219 -11.49 -13.92 1.52
N VAL A 220 -10.87 -14.48 0.47
CA VAL A 220 -11.32 -14.31 -0.91
C VAL A 220 -12.75 -14.84 -1.08
N ALA A 221 -13.04 -16.04 -0.56
CA ALA A 221 -14.37 -16.63 -0.65
C ALA A 221 -15.43 -15.80 0.08
N THR A 222 -15.09 -15.16 1.20
CA THR A 222 -15.98 -14.24 1.92
C THR A 222 -16.40 -13.06 1.03
N TYR A 223 -15.44 -12.39 0.37
CA TYR A 223 -15.73 -11.27 -0.52
C TYR A 223 -16.57 -11.69 -1.74
N PHE A 224 -16.23 -12.83 -2.37
CA PHE A 224 -17.03 -13.36 -3.48
C PHE A 224 -18.44 -13.77 -3.06
N ALA A 225 -18.62 -14.39 -1.89
CA ALA A 225 -19.92 -14.72 -1.34
C ALA A 225 -20.76 -13.46 -1.10
N GLY A 226 -20.15 -12.41 -0.52
CA GLY A 226 -20.79 -11.12 -0.32
C GLY A 226 -21.23 -10.47 -1.63
N ALA A 227 -20.36 -10.49 -2.65
CA ALA A 227 -20.66 -9.93 -3.96
C ALA A 227 -21.75 -10.71 -4.71
N LEU A 228 -21.72 -12.04 -4.65
CA LEU A 228 -22.79 -12.89 -5.19
C LEU A 228 -24.12 -12.63 -4.48
N ALA A 229 -24.12 -12.51 -3.15
CA ALA A 229 -25.32 -12.17 -2.39
C ALA A 229 -25.89 -10.81 -2.83
N GLN A 230 -25.05 -9.78 -2.95
CA GLN A 230 -25.47 -8.46 -3.45
C GLN A 230 -26.09 -8.55 -4.84
N ARG A 231 -25.50 -9.33 -5.75
CA ARG A 231 -26.05 -9.59 -7.08
C ARG A 231 -27.40 -10.30 -7.04
N ILE A 232 -27.52 -11.37 -6.26
CA ILE A 232 -28.74 -12.20 -6.13
C ILE A 232 -29.88 -11.36 -5.56
N TYR A 233 -29.62 -10.60 -4.50
CA TYR A 233 -30.63 -9.78 -3.81
C TYR A 233 -30.81 -8.39 -4.42
N LYS A 234 -30.03 -8.04 -5.45
CA LYS A 234 -30.04 -6.73 -6.12
C LYS A 234 -29.82 -5.56 -5.16
N VAL A 235 -28.93 -5.76 -4.20
CA VAL A 235 -28.50 -4.73 -3.24
C VAL A 235 -27.21 -4.15 -3.81
N TYR A 236 -27.33 -3.00 -4.45
CA TYR A 236 -26.19 -2.29 -5.03
C TYR A 236 -25.75 -1.15 -4.09
N PRO A 237 -24.44 -0.93 -3.90
CA PRO A 237 -23.95 0.27 -3.22
C PRO A 237 -24.53 1.51 -3.91
N LYS A 238 -25.05 2.47 -3.13
CA LYS A 238 -25.47 3.76 -3.68
C LYS A 238 -24.25 4.66 -3.80
N ASP A 239 -23.79 4.88 -5.03
CA ASP A 239 -22.66 5.75 -5.36
C ASP A 239 -22.82 7.16 -4.75
N GLY A 240 -21.75 7.66 -4.13
CA GLY A 240 -21.60 9.08 -3.83
C GLY A 240 -20.96 9.47 -2.49
N ARG A 241 -20.74 8.53 -1.55
CA ARG A 241 -20.12 8.85 -0.24
C ARG A 241 -18.79 8.15 0.02
N GLU A 242 -18.28 7.37 -0.93
CA GLU A 242 -17.21 6.40 -0.67
C GLU A 242 -15.80 6.85 -1.09
N THR A 243 -15.67 7.99 -1.78
CA THR A 243 -14.40 8.49 -2.32
C THR A 243 -13.33 8.66 -1.26
N SER A 244 -13.65 9.31 -0.13
CA SER A 244 -12.69 9.52 0.96
C SER A 244 -12.26 8.20 1.62
N CYS A 245 -13.13 7.20 1.63
CA CYS A 245 -12.79 5.88 2.14
C CYS A 245 -11.89 5.12 1.15
N TRP A 246 -12.04 5.32 -0.16
CA TRP A 246 -11.19 4.70 -1.18
C TRP A 246 -9.73 5.18 -1.07
N GLU A 247 -9.50 6.48 -0.92
CA GLU A 247 -8.14 7.04 -0.77
C GLU A 247 -7.41 6.47 0.45
N ILE A 248 -8.11 6.32 1.59
CA ILE A 248 -7.56 5.72 2.81
C ILE A 248 -7.21 4.24 2.57
N LEU A 249 -8.11 3.48 1.95
CA LEU A 249 -7.87 2.07 1.63
C LEU A 249 -6.67 1.90 0.68
N GLN A 250 -6.54 2.79 -0.30
CA GLN A 250 -5.42 2.79 -1.24
C GLN A 250 -4.08 3.11 -0.55
N MET A 251 -4.05 3.99 0.46
CA MET A 251 -2.84 4.22 1.26
C MET A 251 -2.39 2.94 1.99
N HIS A 252 -3.32 2.23 2.65
CA HIS A 252 -2.99 0.96 3.29
C HIS A 252 -2.53 -0.11 2.27
N PHE A 253 -3.14 -0.11 1.08
CA PHE A 253 -2.71 -0.96 -0.03
C PHE A 253 -1.31 -0.60 -0.55
N TYR A 254 -0.96 0.68 -0.55
CA TYR A 254 0.40 1.15 -0.86
C TYR A 254 1.41 0.59 0.14
N GLU A 255 1.08 0.57 1.44
CA GLU A 255 2.01 0.12 2.48
C GLU A 255 2.21 -1.39 2.54
N THR A 256 1.16 -2.17 2.31
CA THR A 256 1.16 -3.61 2.59
C THR A 256 2.05 -4.45 1.66
N ALA A 257 2.17 -4.03 0.39
CA ALA A 257 2.78 -4.84 -0.66
C ALA A 257 3.33 -3.98 -1.82
N PRO A 258 4.20 -4.53 -2.69
CA PRO A 258 4.92 -3.73 -3.69
C PRO A 258 4.08 -3.28 -4.90
N TYR A 259 2.75 -3.42 -4.88
CA TYR A 259 1.87 -3.17 -6.02
C TYR A 259 1.96 -1.74 -6.56
N LEU A 260 1.54 -0.75 -5.76
CA LEU A 260 1.55 0.65 -6.16
C LEU A 260 2.96 1.24 -6.14
N LYS A 261 3.85 0.73 -5.28
CA LYS A 261 5.27 1.08 -5.30
C LYS A 261 5.89 0.73 -6.67
N PHE A 262 5.64 -0.49 -7.16
CA PHE A 262 6.07 -0.93 -8.50
C PHE A 262 5.53 0.00 -9.59
N ALA A 263 4.22 0.29 -9.55
CA ALA A 263 3.57 1.18 -10.51
C ALA A 263 4.24 2.57 -10.54
N HIS A 264 4.44 3.18 -9.38
CA HIS A 264 5.03 4.51 -9.25
C HIS A 264 6.50 4.54 -9.70
N PHE A 265 7.33 3.60 -9.25
CA PHE A 265 8.76 3.62 -9.57
C PHE A 265 9.01 3.36 -11.06
N THR A 266 8.31 2.39 -11.66
CA THR A 266 8.46 2.10 -13.08
C THR A 266 7.96 3.24 -13.97
N ALA A 267 6.85 3.89 -13.63
CA ALA A 267 6.38 5.07 -14.34
C ALA A 267 7.32 6.27 -14.15
N ASN A 268 7.76 6.55 -12.92
CA ASN A 268 8.69 7.63 -12.62
C ASN A 268 10.00 7.50 -13.38
N GLN A 269 10.54 6.29 -13.50
CA GLN A 269 11.77 6.07 -14.26
C GLN A 269 11.61 6.44 -15.74
N ALA A 270 10.49 6.05 -16.37
CA ALA A 270 10.20 6.40 -17.75
C ALA A 270 10.02 7.92 -17.94
N ILE A 271 9.32 8.56 -17.01
CA ILE A 271 9.13 10.01 -16.99
C ILE A 271 10.48 10.74 -16.83
N LEU A 272 11.33 10.27 -15.92
CA LEU A 272 12.64 10.84 -15.66
C LEU A 272 13.53 10.79 -16.91
N GLU A 273 13.54 9.65 -17.61
CA GLU A 273 14.27 9.49 -18.86
C GLU A 273 13.71 10.40 -19.98
N ALA A 274 12.38 10.53 -20.08
CA ALA A 274 11.77 11.47 -21.01
C ALA A 274 12.11 12.94 -20.68
N PHE A 275 12.35 13.27 -19.42
CA PHE A 275 12.72 14.60 -18.96
C PHE A 275 14.22 14.91 -19.04
N ALA A 276 15.04 13.98 -19.53
CA ALA A 276 16.47 14.20 -19.70
C ALA A 276 16.78 15.49 -20.49
N GLY A 277 17.63 16.36 -19.93
CA GLY A 277 18.05 17.63 -20.52
C GLY A 277 17.01 18.76 -20.56
N ALA A 278 15.75 18.50 -20.19
CA ALA A 278 14.70 19.52 -20.20
C ALA A 278 14.84 20.50 -19.03
N LYS A 279 14.69 21.81 -19.28
CA LYS A 279 14.76 22.84 -18.22
C LYS A 279 13.43 23.11 -17.52
N ARG A 280 12.32 22.79 -18.20
CA ARG A 280 10.96 22.92 -17.70
C ARG A 280 10.21 21.63 -18.01
N VAL A 281 9.61 21.03 -17.01
CA VAL A 281 8.94 19.74 -17.12
C VAL A 281 7.57 19.81 -16.46
N HIS A 282 6.59 19.15 -17.06
CA HIS A 282 5.21 19.14 -16.59
C HIS A 282 4.68 17.72 -16.57
N VAL A 283 4.19 17.28 -15.41
CA VAL A 283 3.44 16.02 -15.29
C VAL A 283 1.97 16.33 -15.14
N ILE A 284 1.14 15.65 -15.95
CA ILE A 284 -0.31 15.60 -15.79
C ILE A 284 -0.65 14.23 -15.22
N ASP A 285 -1.03 14.19 -13.96
CA ASP A 285 -1.39 12.99 -13.22
C ASP A 285 -2.90 12.83 -13.18
N PHE A 286 -3.39 11.74 -13.75
CA PHE A 286 -4.81 11.42 -13.81
C PHE A 286 -5.39 10.90 -12.48
N SER A 287 -4.53 10.52 -11.52
CA SER A 287 -4.96 10.01 -10.21
C SER A 287 -4.06 10.51 -9.09
N LEU A 288 -4.15 11.81 -8.76
CA LEU A 288 -3.25 12.39 -7.76
C LEU A 288 -3.37 11.70 -6.40
N ASN A 289 -4.61 11.40 -5.98
CA ASN A 289 -4.92 10.87 -4.65
C ASN A 289 -4.15 11.64 -3.57
N GLN A 290 -3.33 10.95 -2.77
CA GLN A 290 -2.52 11.53 -1.70
C GLN A 290 -1.12 12.00 -2.16
N GLY A 291 -0.82 11.94 -3.45
CA GLY A 291 0.42 12.44 -4.06
C GLY A 291 1.66 11.58 -3.82
N MET A 292 1.50 10.33 -3.35
CA MET A 292 2.59 9.45 -2.90
C MET A 292 3.65 9.12 -3.96
N GLN A 293 3.32 9.24 -5.26
CA GLN A 293 4.27 9.00 -6.36
C GLN A 293 5.35 10.08 -6.48
N TRP A 294 4.98 11.33 -6.20
CA TRP A 294 5.74 12.51 -6.64
C TRP A 294 6.97 12.87 -5.82
N PRO A 295 7.04 12.61 -4.49
CA PRO A 295 8.25 12.86 -3.70
C PRO A 295 9.51 12.19 -4.28
N ALA A 296 9.41 10.92 -4.69
CA ALA A 296 10.53 10.18 -5.28
C ALA A 296 10.99 10.77 -6.62
N LEU A 297 10.04 11.19 -7.48
CA LEU A 297 10.39 11.86 -8.73
C LEU A 297 11.04 13.22 -8.48
N MET A 298 10.50 14.02 -7.55
CA MET A 298 11.07 15.32 -7.20
C MET A 298 12.52 15.21 -6.71
N GLN A 299 12.82 14.21 -5.86
CA GLN A 299 14.18 13.91 -5.42
C GLN A 299 15.09 13.53 -6.60
N ALA A 300 14.61 12.67 -7.50
CA ALA A 300 15.38 12.30 -8.70
C ALA A 300 15.64 13.50 -9.63
N LEU A 301 14.67 14.42 -9.76
CA LEU A 301 14.83 15.66 -10.51
C LEU A 301 15.83 16.62 -9.86
N ALA A 302 15.83 16.70 -8.52
CA ALA A 302 16.78 17.53 -7.76
C ALA A 302 18.23 17.08 -7.93
N LEU A 303 18.44 15.77 -8.05
CA LEU A 303 19.76 15.14 -8.20
C LEU A 303 20.24 15.03 -9.66
N ARG A 304 19.45 15.50 -10.63
CA ARG A 304 19.78 15.36 -12.05
C ARG A 304 21.02 16.17 -12.42
N GLU A 305 21.84 15.62 -13.32
CA GLU A 305 22.94 16.35 -13.94
C GLU A 305 22.43 17.64 -14.61
N GLY A 306 23.14 18.76 -14.38
CA GLY A 306 22.73 20.09 -14.85
C GLY A 306 21.71 20.79 -13.95
N GLY A 307 21.33 20.16 -12.83
CA GLY A 307 20.47 20.74 -11.79
C GLY A 307 18.96 20.51 -12.00
N PRO A 308 18.16 20.84 -10.97
CA PRO A 308 16.71 20.68 -11.00
C PRO A 308 16.08 21.50 -12.14
N PRO A 309 15.14 20.93 -12.91
CA PRO A 309 14.28 21.72 -13.78
C PRO A 309 13.22 22.47 -12.97
N ALA A 310 12.58 23.47 -13.58
CA ALA A 310 11.28 23.90 -13.09
C ALA A 310 10.27 22.76 -13.32
N PHE A 311 9.60 22.34 -12.26
CA PHE A 311 8.67 21.22 -12.26
C PHE A 311 7.24 21.69 -12.01
N ARG A 312 6.37 21.43 -12.98
CA ARG A 312 4.94 21.63 -12.85
C ARG A 312 4.25 20.28 -12.65
N LEU A 313 3.33 20.19 -11.69
CA LEU A 313 2.47 19.04 -11.50
C LEU A 313 1.01 19.48 -11.60
N THR A 314 0.27 18.82 -12.50
CA THR A 314 -1.17 18.94 -12.58
C THR A 314 -1.79 17.65 -12.09
N GLY A 315 -2.47 17.68 -10.95
CA GLY A 315 -3.13 16.52 -10.38
C GLY A 315 -4.64 16.57 -10.57
N ILE A 316 -5.21 15.47 -11.03
CA ILE A 316 -6.66 15.31 -11.19
C ILE A 316 -7.17 14.42 -10.07
N GLY A 317 -8.33 14.77 -9.51
CA GLY A 317 -8.99 13.95 -8.50
C GLY A 317 -10.50 14.18 -8.44
N PRO A 318 -11.21 13.27 -7.75
CA PRO A 318 -12.64 13.37 -7.57
C PRO A 318 -13.03 14.51 -6.61
N PRO A 319 -14.28 15.01 -6.70
CA PRO A 319 -14.79 15.96 -5.72
C PRO A 319 -14.89 15.30 -4.34
N GLN A 320 -14.49 16.05 -3.30
CA GLN A 320 -14.59 15.58 -1.93
C GLN A 320 -16.02 15.71 -1.39
N PRO A 321 -16.52 14.72 -0.62
CA PRO A 321 -17.90 14.75 -0.09
C PRO A 321 -18.22 15.94 0.82
N ASP A 322 -17.19 16.52 1.45
CA ASP A 322 -17.28 17.67 2.35
C ASP A 322 -16.98 19.01 1.65
N ASN A 323 -16.82 19.00 0.32
CA ASN A 323 -16.40 20.13 -0.51
C ASN A 323 -15.05 20.76 -0.09
N THR A 324 -14.19 20.00 0.61
CA THR A 324 -12.82 20.45 0.85
C THR A 324 -11.97 20.33 -0.42
N ASP A 325 -10.95 21.18 -0.51
CA ASP A 325 -9.95 21.08 -1.58
C ASP A 325 -8.78 20.21 -1.12
N ALA A 326 -8.98 18.89 -1.11
CA ALA A 326 -7.95 17.93 -0.74
C ALA A 326 -6.74 17.98 -1.70
N LEU A 327 -6.98 18.24 -2.99
CA LEU A 327 -5.91 18.37 -3.99
C LEU A 327 -4.98 19.54 -3.65
N GLN A 328 -5.54 20.69 -3.25
CA GLN A 328 -4.73 21.84 -2.85
C GLN A 328 -3.88 21.56 -1.61
N GLN A 329 -4.37 20.76 -0.66
CA GLN A 329 -3.59 20.36 0.52
C GLN A 329 -2.41 19.46 0.14
N VAL A 330 -2.61 18.50 -0.77
CA VAL A 330 -1.53 17.68 -1.32
C VAL A 330 -0.52 18.56 -2.06
N GLY A 331 -1.00 19.49 -2.89
CA GLY A 331 -0.17 20.46 -3.60
C GLY A 331 0.71 21.30 -2.67
N TRP A 332 0.18 21.76 -1.54
CA TRP A 332 0.98 22.49 -0.55
C TRP A 332 2.08 21.63 0.09
N LYS A 333 1.78 20.38 0.47
CA LYS A 333 2.79 19.46 1.02
C LYS A 333 3.91 19.20 0.01
N LEU A 334 3.55 18.97 -1.24
CA LEU A 334 4.52 18.78 -2.33
C LEU A 334 5.35 20.04 -2.59
N ALA A 335 4.75 21.23 -2.49
CA ALA A 335 5.47 22.50 -2.64
C ALA A 335 6.47 22.74 -1.50
N GLN A 336 6.11 22.41 -0.26
CA GLN A 336 7.04 22.49 0.87
C GLN A 336 8.23 21.52 0.67
N LEU A 337 7.98 20.30 0.21
CA LEU A 337 9.03 19.35 -0.11
C LEU A 337 9.95 19.90 -1.20
N ALA A 338 9.38 20.41 -2.29
CA ALA A 338 10.13 20.97 -3.41
C ALA A 338 11.03 22.15 -2.99
N ASP A 339 10.52 23.05 -2.13
CA ASP A 339 11.30 24.17 -1.57
C ASP A 339 12.52 23.67 -0.78
N THR A 340 12.33 22.63 0.04
CA THR A 340 13.40 22.07 0.89
C THR A 340 14.51 21.39 0.08
N ILE A 341 14.20 20.88 -1.11
CA ILE A 341 15.18 20.24 -2.00
C ILE A 341 15.59 21.13 -3.19
N GLY A 342 15.19 22.41 -3.19
CA GLY A 342 15.61 23.40 -4.18
C GLY A 342 15.02 23.21 -5.58
N VAL A 343 13.83 22.61 -5.69
CA VAL A 343 13.11 22.45 -6.97
C VAL A 343 12.09 23.57 -7.12
N GLU A 344 12.20 24.36 -8.20
CA GLU A 344 11.15 25.33 -8.57
C GLU A 344 9.87 24.55 -8.93
N PHE A 345 8.80 24.74 -8.15
CA PHE A 345 7.60 23.92 -8.25
C PHE A 345 6.32 24.72 -8.43
N GLU A 346 5.49 24.27 -9.38
CA GLU A 346 4.13 24.76 -9.60
C GLU A 346 3.13 23.60 -9.51
N PHE A 347 2.06 23.78 -8.73
CA PHE A 347 0.99 22.80 -8.60
C PHE A 347 -0.34 23.34 -9.14
N ARG A 348 -1.10 22.47 -9.82
CA ARG A 348 -2.49 22.72 -10.20
C ARG A 348 -3.37 21.51 -9.92
N GLY A 349 -4.46 21.71 -9.21
CA GLY A 349 -5.48 20.69 -8.96
C GLY A 349 -6.68 20.86 -9.89
N PHE A 350 -7.17 19.76 -10.47
CA PHE A 350 -8.45 19.72 -11.19
C PHE A 350 -9.38 18.71 -10.57
N VAL A 351 -10.61 19.16 -10.29
CA VAL A 351 -11.66 18.30 -9.73
C VAL A 351 -12.56 17.82 -10.86
N ALA A 352 -12.69 16.50 -11.00
CA ALA A 352 -13.59 15.88 -11.97
C ALA A 352 -14.12 14.53 -11.45
N ASN A 353 -15.39 14.23 -11.74
CA ASN A 353 -15.96 12.91 -11.44
C ASN A 353 -15.39 11.80 -12.34
N SER A 354 -14.93 12.18 -13.52
CA SER A 354 -14.37 11.27 -14.52
C SER A 354 -13.43 12.05 -15.44
N LEU A 355 -12.35 11.41 -15.86
CA LEU A 355 -11.41 11.98 -16.85
C LEU A 355 -12.10 12.33 -18.17
N ALA A 356 -13.15 11.59 -18.55
CA ALA A 356 -13.93 11.87 -19.76
C ALA A 356 -14.75 13.16 -19.65
N ASP A 357 -14.87 13.78 -18.48
CA ASP A 357 -15.55 15.06 -18.30
C ASP A 357 -14.59 16.26 -18.44
N ILE A 358 -13.28 16.02 -18.59
CA ILE A 358 -12.26 17.06 -18.67
C ILE A 358 -11.94 17.38 -20.13
N ASP A 359 -12.03 18.65 -20.49
CA ASP A 359 -11.64 19.13 -21.81
C ASP A 359 -10.12 19.32 -21.89
N ALA A 360 -9.52 18.83 -22.98
CA ALA A 360 -8.08 18.90 -23.20
C ALA A 360 -7.54 20.33 -23.18
N GLU A 361 -8.35 21.29 -23.64
CA GLU A 361 -8.00 22.72 -23.62
C GLU A 361 -7.74 23.20 -22.19
N ILE A 362 -8.52 22.76 -21.21
CA ILE A 362 -8.36 23.15 -19.81
C ILE A 362 -7.00 22.70 -19.26
N LEU A 363 -6.55 21.49 -19.65
CA LEU A 363 -5.26 20.94 -19.22
C LEU A 363 -4.07 21.49 -20.04
N SER A 364 -4.31 22.07 -21.22
CA SER A 364 -3.28 22.53 -22.18
C SER A 364 -3.18 24.06 -22.33
N VAL A 365 -4.05 24.84 -21.65
CA VAL A 365 -3.98 26.31 -21.69
C VAL A 365 -2.64 26.84 -21.15
N ASP A 366 -1.98 26.11 -20.24
CA ASP A 366 -0.73 26.51 -19.59
C ASP A 366 0.53 25.80 -20.11
N THR A 367 0.38 24.77 -20.95
CA THR A 367 1.54 24.07 -21.58
C THR A 367 2.21 24.89 -22.69
N ARG A 368 1.87 26.18 -22.79
CA ARG A 368 2.31 27.10 -23.84
C ARG A 368 3.58 27.87 -23.49
N GLU A 369 4.14 27.65 -22.30
CA GLU A 369 5.47 28.14 -21.96
C GLU A 369 6.50 27.49 -22.91
N PRO A 370 7.23 28.28 -23.73
CA PRO A 370 8.13 27.72 -24.74
C PRO A 370 9.16 26.76 -24.13
N GLY A 371 9.20 25.52 -24.62
CA GLY A 371 10.22 24.53 -24.24
C GLY A 371 9.88 23.68 -23.01
N GLU A 372 8.64 23.72 -22.50
CA GLU A 372 8.17 22.78 -21.49
C GLU A 372 7.93 21.38 -22.08
N VAL A 373 8.43 20.35 -21.40
CA VAL A 373 8.25 18.94 -21.77
C VAL A 373 7.16 18.32 -20.92
N VAL A 374 6.10 17.81 -21.56
CA VAL A 374 4.93 17.25 -20.88
C VAL A 374 5.00 15.72 -20.81
N ALA A 375 4.68 15.15 -19.66
CA ALA A 375 4.38 13.74 -19.45
C ALA A 375 2.96 13.57 -18.92
N VAL A 376 2.25 12.54 -19.40
CA VAL A 376 0.94 12.16 -18.84
C VAL A 376 1.11 10.83 -18.09
N ASN A 377 0.60 10.76 -16.86
CA ASN A 377 0.69 9.59 -16.00
C ASN A 377 -0.71 9.09 -15.64
N SER A 378 -0.95 7.80 -15.84
CA SER A 378 -2.21 7.14 -15.51
C SER A 378 -1.96 5.82 -14.79
N ILE A 379 -2.29 5.78 -13.49
CA ILE A 379 -2.17 4.60 -12.64
C ILE A 379 -3.58 4.15 -12.23
N PHE A 380 -4.03 2.98 -12.71
CA PHE A 380 -5.33 2.38 -12.37
C PHE A 380 -6.55 3.27 -12.63
N GLU A 381 -6.55 4.02 -13.74
CA GLU A 381 -7.64 4.94 -14.09
C GLU A 381 -8.34 4.64 -15.41
N LEU A 382 -7.63 4.15 -16.44
CA LEU A 382 -8.23 4.02 -17.77
C LEU A 382 -9.29 2.94 -17.80
N HIS A 383 -9.12 1.85 -17.02
CA HIS A 383 -10.12 0.78 -16.97
C HIS A 383 -11.49 1.27 -16.50
N ARG A 384 -11.54 2.30 -15.65
CA ARG A 384 -12.79 2.89 -15.13
C ARG A 384 -13.62 3.52 -16.25
N LEU A 385 -12.96 4.01 -17.30
CA LEU A 385 -13.60 4.65 -18.45
C LEU A 385 -14.34 3.66 -19.35
N LEU A 386 -14.02 2.36 -19.28
CA LEU A 386 -14.67 1.32 -20.08
C LEU A 386 -16.15 1.12 -19.73
N GLY A 387 -16.61 1.65 -18.60
CA GLY A 387 -18.04 1.69 -18.24
C GLY A 387 -18.84 2.74 -19.03
N ARG A 388 -18.16 3.70 -19.68
CA ARG A 388 -18.78 4.79 -20.44
C ARG A 388 -18.47 4.62 -21.93
N PRO A 389 -19.48 4.47 -22.80
CA PRO A 389 -19.26 4.39 -24.24
C PRO A 389 -18.45 5.59 -24.77
N GLY A 390 -17.34 5.32 -25.45
CA GLY A 390 -16.45 6.36 -26.00
C GLY A 390 -15.55 7.05 -24.97
N GLY A 391 -15.59 6.65 -23.68
CA GLY A 391 -14.85 7.33 -22.61
C GLY A 391 -13.33 7.24 -22.77
N VAL A 392 -12.83 6.06 -23.11
CA VAL A 392 -11.40 5.83 -23.36
C VAL A 392 -10.95 6.63 -24.59
N GLU A 393 -11.71 6.56 -25.68
CA GLU A 393 -11.38 7.25 -26.94
C GLU A 393 -11.30 8.76 -26.74
N LYS A 394 -12.27 9.35 -26.03
CA LYS A 394 -12.27 10.78 -25.69
C LYS A 394 -11.03 11.16 -24.88
N VAL A 395 -10.68 10.38 -23.85
CA VAL A 395 -9.51 10.69 -23.01
C VAL A 395 -8.22 10.54 -23.79
N LEU A 396 -8.07 9.50 -24.62
CA LEU A 396 -6.89 9.33 -25.48
C LEU A 396 -6.76 10.46 -26.52
N GLU A 397 -7.88 10.97 -27.06
CA GLU A 397 -7.89 12.16 -27.91
C GLU A 397 -7.42 13.41 -27.15
N SER A 398 -7.91 13.60 -25.92
CA SER A 398 -7.46 14.69 -25.04
C SER A 398 -5.95 14.61 -24.75
N ILE A 399 -5.42 13.42 -24.45
CA ILE A 399 -3.98 13.21 -24.23
C ILE A 399 -3.19 13.64 -25.46
N LYS A 400 -3.61 13.26 -26.68
CA LYS A 400 -2.93 13.71 -27.91
C LYS A 400 -2.95 15.23 -28.06
N GLY A 401 -4.06 15.88 -27.69
CA GLY A 401 -4.17 17.33 -27.68
C GLY A 401 -3.13 18.03 -26.79
N MET A 402 -2.71 17.37 -25.70
CA MET A 402 -1.67 17.87 -24.78
C MET A 402 -0.26 17.75 -25.35
N LYS A 403 -0.06 16.99 -26.44
CA LYS A 403 1.23 16.71 -27.09
C LYS A 403 2.33 16.25 -26.11
N PRO A 404 2.07 15.22 -25.29
CA PRO A 404 3.06 14.72 -24.35
C PRO A 404 4.25 14.11 -25.07
N LYS A 405 5.44 14.23 -24.47
CA LYS A 405 6.63 13.49 -24.87
C LYS A 405 6.52 12.01 -24.48
N ILE A 406 5.88 11.72 -23.36
CA ILE A 406 5.65 10.36 -22.88
C ILE A 406 4.30 10.25 -22.16
N VAL A 407 3.65 9.10 -22.31
CA VAL A 407 2.46 8.70 -21.57
C VAL A 407 2.77 7.39 -20.86
N THR A 408 2.70 7.38 -19.53
CA THR A 408 2.83 6.16 -18.71
C THR A 408 1.46 5.64 -18.34
N VAL A 409 1.22 4.36 -18.61
CA VAL A 409 -0.03 3.67 -18.30
C VAL A 409 0.29 2.45 -17.46
N VAL A 410 -0.26 2.40 -16.25
CA VAL A 410 -0.17 1.25 -15.35
C VAL A 410 -1.56 0.74 -15.03
N GLU A 411 -1.83 -0.52 -15.37
CA GLU A 411 -3.14 -1.16 -15.27
C GLU A 411 -3.02 -2.57 -14.66
N GLN A 412 -4.12 -3.06 -14.07
CA GLN A 412 -4.21 -4.42 -13.55
C GLN A 412 -4.23 -5.42 -14.72
N GLU A 413 -3.41 -6.47 -14.63
CA GLU A 413 -3.29 -7.50 -15.67
C GLU A 413 -4.35 -8.60 -15.47
N ALA A 414 -5.60 -8.28 -15.82
CA ALA A 414 -6.73 -9.20 -15.73
C ALA A 414 -7.80 -8.89 -16.78
N ASN A 415 -8.55 -9.91 -17.22
CA ASN A 415 -9.68 -9.73 -18.15
C ASN A 415 -11.03 -9.73 -17.42
N HIS A 416 -11.30 -8.66 -16.67
CA HIS A 416 -12.58 -8.49 -15.97
C HIS A 416 -13.64 -7.77 -16.81
N ASN A 417 -13.36 -7.40 -18.07
CA ASN A 417 -14.31 -6.68 -18.91
C ASN A 417 -15.11 -7.56 -19.90
N GLY A 418 -14.96 -8.90 -19.86
CA GLY A 418 -15.68 -9.83 -20.72
C GLY A 418 -17.21 -9.68 -20.69
N VAL A 419 -17.92 -10.05 -21.76
CA VAL A 419 -19.40 -9.91 -21.84
C VAL A 419 -20.16 -10.97 -21.03
N VAL A 420 -19.60 -12.18 -20.93
CA VAL A 420 -20.20 -13.31 -20.21
C VAL A 420 -19.86 -13.20 -18.72
N PHE A 421 -20.88 -13.28 -17.85
CA PHE A 421 -20.70 -13.13 -16.41
C PHE A 421 -19.83 -14.22 -15.81
N LEU A 422 -20.04 -15.49 -16.19
CA LEU A 422 -19.29 -16.61 -15.64
C LEU A 422 -17.80 -16.54 -16.01
N ASP A 423 -17.47 -16.13 -17.23
CA ASP A 423 -16.07 -15.95 -17.65
C ASP A 423 -15.38 -14.87 -16.80
N ARG A 424 -16.06 -13.73 -16.59
CA ARG A 424 -15.57 -12.68 -15.69
C ARG A 424 -15.41 -13.18 -14.25
N PHE A 425 -16.39 -13.93 -13.75
CA PHE A 425 -16.36 -14.46 -12.39
C PHE A 425 -15.18 -15.40 -12.18
N ASN A 426 -14.94 -16.32 -13.12
CA ASN A 426 -13.83 -17.26 -13.06
C ASN A 426 -12.48 -16.53 -13.12
N GLU A 427 -12.33 -15.58 -14.06
CA GLU A 427 -11.10 -14.80 -14.18
C GLU A 427 -10.83 -13.98 -12.90
N ALA A 428 -11.85 -13.32 -12.37
CA ALA A 428 -11.77 -12.58 -11.12
C ALA A 428 -11.42 -13.47 -9.94
N LEU A 429 -12.06 -14.64 -9.82
CA LEU A 429 -11.77 -15.58 -8.74
C LEU A 429 -10.30 -15.98 -8.78
N HIS A 430 -9.77 -16.33 -9.94
CA HIS A 430 -8.38 -16.67 -10.06
C HIS A 430 -7.44 -15.48 -9.80
N TYR A 431 -7.73 -14.30 -10.33
CA TYR A 431 -6.90 -13.10 -10.14
C TYR A 431 -6.84 -12.68 -8.66
N TYR A 432 -8.00 -12.53 -8.02
CA TYR A 432 -8.04 -12.11 -6.63
C TYR A 432 -7.59 -13.21 -5.67
N SER A 433 -7.77 -14.50 -5.98
CA SER A 433 -7.11 -15.56 -5.20
C SER A 433 -5.60 -15.39 -5.19
N THR A 434 -4.99 -15.07 -6.34
CA THR A 434 -3.55 -14.77 -6.41
C THR A 434 -3.17 -13.52 -5.62
N MET A 435 -3.96 -12.44 -5.70
CA MET A 435 -3.70 -11.20 -4.92
C MET A 435 -3.81 -11.42 -3.40
N PHE A 436 -4.76 -12.23 -2.93
CA PHE A 436 -4.91 -12.54 -1.51
C PHE A 436 -3.79 -13.49 -1.01
N ASP A 437 -3.37 -14.44 -1.84
CA ASP A 437 -2.23 -15.32 -1.57
C ASP A 437 -0.92 -14.53 -1.41
N SER A 438 -0.67 -13.56 -2.30
CA SER A 438 0.50 -12.69 -2.26
C SER A 438 0.49 -11.67 -1.12
N LEU A 439 -0.70 -11.32 -0.59
CA LEU A 439 -0.83 -10.51 0.63
C LEU A 439 -0.52 -11.33 1.89
N GLU A 440 -0.96 -12.59 1.95
CA GLU A 440 -0.73 -13.46 3.11
C GLU A 440 0.74 -13.90 3.22
N SER A 441 1.44 -13.99 2.10
CA SER A 441 2.86 -14.35 2.03
C SER A 441 3.82 -13.16 2.23
N SER A 442 3.30 -11.93 2.35
CA SER A 442 4.13 -10.75 2.59
C SER A 442 4.70 -10.78 4.00
N GLU A 443 5.98 -11.13 4.16
CA GLU A 443 6.68 -11.17 5.45
C GLU A 443 6.68 -9.82 6.19
N LEU A 444 6.50 -8.72 5.46
CA LEU A 444 6.38 -7.37 6.02
C LEU A 444 5.05 -7.15 6.74
N SER A 445 4.04 -7.96 6.45
CA SER A 445 2.72 -7.84 7.07
C SER A 445 2.67 -8.65 8.35
N GLN A 446 2.66 -7.96 9.49
CA GLN A 446 2.28 -8.63 10.74
C GLN A 446 0.88 -9.24 10.56
N PRO A 447 0.65 -10.48 11.04
CA PRO A 447 -0.67 -11.09 10.97
C PRO A 447 -1.73 -10.15 11.54
N ASN A 448 -2.76 -9.86 10.74
CA ASN A 448 -3.85 -8.94 11.09
C ASN A 448 -3.42 -7.48 11.36
N SER A 449 -2.37 -6.99 10.72
CA SER A 449 -2.07 -5.56 10.72
C SER A 449 -3.25 -4.75 10.15
N GLN A 450 -3.38 -3.50 10.59
CA GLN A 450 -4.40 -2.60 10.04
C GLN A 450 -4.23 -2.44 8.52
N ASP A 451 -2.98 -2.33 8.05
CA ASP A 451 -2.68 -2.19 6.61
C ASP A 451 -3.16 -3.40 5.81
N LEU A 452 -2.92 -4.62 6.31
CA LEU A 452 -3.35 -5.85 5.65
C LEU A 452 -4.87 -5.93 5.57
N VAL A 453 -5.58 -5.69 6.68
CA VAL A 453 -7.05 -5.73 6.70
C VAL A 453 -7.65 -4.68 5.76
N MET A 454 -7.09 -3.47 5.72
CA MET A 454 -7.57 -2.42 4.84
C MET A 454 -7.26 -2.71 3.36
N SER A 455 -6.13 -3.35 3.07
CA SER A 455 -5.79 -3.86 1.73
C SER A 455 -6.77 -4.94 1.26
N GLU A 456 -7.16 -5.84 2.16
CA GLU A 456 -8.18 -6.85 1.86
C GLU A 456 -9.53 -6.22 1.56
N VAL A 457 -9.92 -5.18 2.32
CA VAL A 457 -11.15 -4.41 2.05
C VAL A 457 -11.06 -3.66 0.71
N TYR A 458 -9.91 -3.10 0.37
CA TYR A 458 -9.65 -2.46 -0.91
C TYR A 458 -9.91 -3.42 -2.08
N LEU A 459 -9.30 -4.61 -2.05
CA LEU A 459 -9.53 -5.65 -3.07
C LEU A 459 -10.97 -6.17 -3.02
N GLY A 460 -11.54 -6.33 -1.83
CA GLY A 460 -12.92 -6.75 -1.63
C GLY A 460 -13.95 -5.83 -2.29
N ARG A 461 -13.71 -4.52 -2.28
CA ARG A 461 -14.54 -3.54 -3.02
C ARG A 461 -14.45 -3.73 -4.52
N GLN A 462 -13.26 -4.01 -5.04
CA GLN A 462 -13.11 -4.30 -6.47
C GLN A 462 -13.83 -5.59 -6.87
N ILE A 463 -13.68 -6.68 -6.08
CA ILE A 463 -14.42 -7.94 -6.27
C ILE A 463 -15.92 -7.66 -6.30
N CYS A 464 -16.42 -6.86 -5.35
CA CYS A 464 -17.82 -6.48 -5.28
C CYS A 464 -18.28 -5.78 -6.57
N ASN A 465 -17.52 -4.80 -7.07
CA ASN A 465 -17.88 -4.10 -8.29
C ASN A 465 -17.85 -5.03 -9.54
N VAL A 466 -16.82 -5.87 -9.68
CA VAL A 466 -16.67 -6.82 -10.79
C VAL A 466 -17.84 -7.81 -10.85
N VAL A 467 -18.21 -8.36 -9.69
CA VAL A 467 -19.18 -9.46 -9.60
C VAL A 467 -20.62 -8.92 -9.49
N ALA A 468 -20.88 -7.96 -8.61
CA ALA A 468 -22.24 -7.52 -8.31
C ALA A 468 -22.80 -6.53 -9.33
N CYS A 469 -21.99 -5.58 -9.81
CA CYS A 469 -22.47 -4.49 -10.66
C CYS A 469 -22.59 -4.89 -12.14
N GLU A 470 -23.34 -4.10 -12.90
CA GLU A 470 -23.44 -4.19 -14.37
C GLU A 470 -23.58 -2.78 -14.97
N GLY A 471 -23.56 -2.68 -16.30
CA GLY A 471 -23.78 -1.41 -16.98
C GLY A 471 -22.74 -0.34 -16.59
N THR A 472 -23.20 0.89 -16.37
CA THR A 472 -22.35 2.02 -15.98
C THR A 472 -21.83 1.93 -14.56
N ASP A 473 -22.52 1.20 -13.69
CA ASP A 473 -22.19 1.07 -12.26
C ASP A 473 -21.01 0.11 -12.04
N ARG A 474 -20.71 -0.74 -13.04
CA ARG A 474 -19.51 -1.57 -13.07
C ARG A 474 -18.35 -0.76 -13.65
N VAL A 475 -17.45 -0.31 -12.80
CA VAL A 475 -16.28 0.52 -13.14
C VAL A 475 -14.97 -0.26 -13.13
N GLU A 476 -14.85 -1.33 -12.33
CA GLU A 476 -13.66 -2.18 -12.26
C GLU A 476 -13.63 -3.14 -13.46
N ARG A 477 -13.30 -2.58 -14.62
CA ARG A 477 -13.34 -3.24 -15.93
C ARG A 477 -11.94 -3.49 -16.48
N HIS A 478 -11.13 -4.25 -15.74
CA HIS A 478 -9.76 -4.53 -16.16
C HIS A 478 -9.69 -5.21 -17.53
N GLU A 479 -8.68 -4.84 -18.29
CA GLU A 479 -8.28 -5.45 -19.56
C GLU A 479 -6.78 -5.75 -19.50
N THR A 480 -6.37 -6.81 -20.21
CA THR A 480 -4.96 -7.23 -20.31
C THR A 480 -4.09 -6.19 -21.01
N LEU A 481 -2.77 -6.24 -20.80
CA LEU A 481 -1.78 -5.43 -21.49
C LEU A 481 -1.92 -5.53 -23.01
N THR A 482 -2.25 -6.71 -23.53
CA THR A 482 -2.48 -6.90 -24.97
C THR A 482 -3.68 -6.08 -25.46
N GLN A 483 -4.77 -6.04 -24.69
CA GLN A 483 -5.94 -5.23 -25.03
C GLN A 483 -5.64 -3.73 -24.94
N TRP A 484 -4.93 -3.29 -23.89
CA TRP A 484 -4.50 -1.90 -23.75
C TRP A 484 -3.57 -1.45 -24.88
N ARG A 485 -2.61 -2.30 -25.28
CA ARG A 485 -1.75 -2.05 -26.45
C ARG A 485 -2.57 -1.83 -27.71
N ASN A 486 -3.56 -2.69 -27.98
CA ASN A 486 -4.41 -2.55 -29.15
C ASN A 486 -5.18 -1.22 -29.16
N ARG A 487 -5.68 -0.78 -27.99
CA ARG A 487 -6.38 0.50 -27.85
C ARG A 487 -5.47 1.68 -28.11
N LEU A 488 -4.29 1.70 -27.49
CA LEU A 488 -3.32 2.79 -27.61
C LEU A 488 -2.77 2.89 -29.04
N ASN A 489 -2.40 1.76 -29.64
CA ASN A 489 -2.01 1.70 -31.06
C ASN A 489 -3.13 2.22 -31.97
N SER A 490 -4.37 1.78 -31.77
CA SER A 490 -5.52 2.23 -32.58
C SER A 490 -5.82 3.71 -32.41
N ALA A 491 -5.44 4.29 -31.26
CA ALA A 491 -5.56 5.71 -30.98
C ALA A 491 -4.39 6.55 -31.52
N GLY A 492 -3.38 5.94 -32.17
CA GLY A 492 -2.22 6.64 -32.74
C GLY A 492 -1.12 6.91 -31.71
N PHE A 493 -0.92 6.00 -30.77
CA PHE A 493 0.24 6.01 -29.88
C PHE A 493 1.19 4.88 -30.25
N ALA A 494 2.49 5.17 -30.28
CA ALA A 494 3.55 4.20 -30.46
C ALA A 494 4.14 3.78 -29.11
N PRO A 495 4.49 2.49 -28.91
CA PRO A 495 5.08 2.02 -27.67
C PRO A 495 6.51 2.53 -27.48
N VAL A 496 6.88 2.77 -26.21
CA VAL A 496 8.22 3.16 -25.76
C VAL A 496 8.71 2.10 -24.77
N HIS A 497 9.94 1.63 -24.95
CA HIS A 497 10.54 0.64 -24.04
C HIS A 497 10.92 1.31 -22.72
N LEU A 498 10.51 0.73 -21.59
CA LEU A 498 10.80 1.24 -20.24
C LEU A 498 12.30 1.13 -19.85
N GLY A 499 13.10 0.42 -20.63
CA GLY A 499 14.55 0.36 -20.47
C GLY A 499 15.03 -0.48 -19.27
N SER A 500 16.35 -0.71 -19.21
CA SER A 500 16.97 -1.55 -18.19
C SER A 500 17.00 -0.90 -16.80
N ASN A 501 16.96 0.43 -16.71
CA ASN A 501 16.94 1.14 -15.44
C ASN A 501 15.62 0.92 -14.69
N ALA A 502 14.48 0.97 -15.40
CA ALA A 502 13.17 0.72 -14.79
C ALA A 502 13.07 -0.72 -14.31
N PHE A 503 13.59 -1.67 -15.08
CA PHE A 503 13.68 -3.08 -14.66
C PHE A 503 14.51 -3.22 -13.39
N LYS A 504 15.72 -2.65 -13.35
CA LYS A 504 16.60 -2.70 -12.17
C LYS A 504 15.96 -2.09 -10.92
N GLN A 505 15.30 -0.92 -11.05
CA GLN A 505 14.60 -0.31 -9.93
C GLN A 505 13.46 -1.18 -9.42
N ALA A 506 12.67 -1.76 -10.33
CA ALA A 506 11.59 -2.66 -9.95
C ALA A 506 12.13 -3.93 -9.26
N SER A 507 13.21 -4.53 -9.77
CA SER A 507 13.87 -5.67 -9.14
C SER A 507 14.41 -5.34 -7.75
N MET A 508 15.04 -4.17 -7.60
CA MET A 508 15.56 -3.70 -6.32
C MET A 508 14.43 -3.45 -5.31
N LEU A 509 13.31 -2.87 -5.75
CA LEU A 509 12.11 -2.73 -4.92
C LEU A 509 11.65 -4.10 -4.39
N LEU A 510 11.60 -5.14 -5.22
CA LEU A 510 11.18 -6.46 -4.77
C LEU A 510 12.19 -7.10 -3.81
N ALA A 511 13.48 -6.95 -4.06
CA ALA A 511 14.51 -7.45 -3.15
C ALA A 511 14.39 -6.84 -1.75
N LEU A 512 13.94 -5.60 -1.65
CA LEU A 512 13.87 -4.85 -0.40
C LEU A 512 12.52 -4.96 0.32
N PHE A 513 11.43 -5.13 -0.44
CA PHE A 513 10.07 -5.12 0.11
C PHE A 513 9.35 -6.48 0.06
N ALA A 514 9.88 -7.47 -0.65
CA ALA A 514 9.15 -8.70 -0.93
C ALA A 514 9.87 -9.98 -0.48
N GLY A 515 11.00 -9.86 0.24
CA GLY A 515 11.64 -11.00 0.91
C GLY A 515 12.12 -12.14 0.00
N GLY A 516 12.11 -11.95 -1.33
CA GLY A 516 12.61 -12.91 -2.31
C GLY A 516 11.64 -14.04 -2.71
N ASP A 517 10.53 -14.26 -1.99
CA ASP A 517 9.58 -15.33 -2.30
C ASP A 517 8.31 -14.82 -3.00
N GLY A 518 8.05 -15.40 -4.17
CA GLY A 518 6.81 -15.25 -4.95
C GLY A 518 6.73 -14.03 -5.88
N TYR A 519 7.06 -12.81 -5.43
CA TYR A 519 7.01 -11.63 -6.32
C TYR A 519 8.12 -11.65 -7.37
N ARG A 520 7.79 -11.25 -8.60
CA ARG A 520 8.76 -11.12 -9.69
C ARG A 520 8.46 -9.96 -10.62
N VAL A 521 9.50 -9.45 -11.28
CA VAL A 521 9.37 -8.51 -12.40
C VAL A 521 9.66 -9.25 -13.70
N GLU A 522 8.76 -9.11 -14.67
CA GLU A 522 8.92 -9.67 -16.01
C GLU A 522 8.93 -8.55 -17.04
N GLU A 523 9.84 -8.64 -18.01
CA GLU A 523 9.81 -7.82 -19.20
C GLU A 523 8.90 -8.49 -20.25
N ASN A 524 8.10 -7.67 -20.95
CA ASN A 524 7.21 -8.12 -21.99
C ASN A 524 7.13 -7.03 -23.06
N ASP A 525 7.80 -7.22 -24.19
CA ASP A 525 7.78 -6.31 -25.35
C ASP A 525 7.89 -4.82 -24.98
N GLY A 526 8.91 -4.48 -24.18
CA GLY A 526 9.21 -3.12 -23.70
C GLY A 526 8.38 -2.63 -22.53
N CYS A 527 7.42 -3.42 -22.07
CA CYS A 527 6.64 -3.18 -20.85
C CYS A 527 7.20 -3.99 -19.69
N LEU A 528 6.84 -3.61 -18.46
CA LEU A 528 7.22 -4.32 -17.25
C LEU A 528 5.98 -4.81 -16.53
N MET A 529 6.01 -6.05 -16.04
CA MET A 529 4.92 -6.65 -15.29
C MET A 529 5.39 -7.06 -13.90
N LEU A 530 4.61 -6.70 -12.88
CA LEU A 530 4.73 -7.30 -11.56
C LEU A 530 3.88 -8.57 -11.55
N GLY A 531 4.48 -9.69 -11.18
CA GLY A 531 3.78 -10.97 -11.02
C GLY A 531 3.94 -11.55 -9.63
N TRP A 532 3.02 -12.44 -9.27
CA TRP A 532 3.13 -13.34 -8.13
C TRP A 532 3.17 -14.79 -8.62
N HIS A 533 4.24 -15.50 -8.26
CA HIS A 533 4.63 -16.75 -8.90
C HIS A 533 4.47 -16.62 -10.41
N THR A 534 3.69 -17.48 -11.06
CA THR A 534 3.53 -17.53 -12.52
C THR A 534 2.52 -16.55 -13.09
N ARG A 535 1.81 -15.79 -12.25
CA ARG A 535 0.71 -14.94 -12.70
C ARG A 535 1.10 -13.45 -12.68
N PRO A 536 1.05 -12.76 -13.82
CA PRO A 536 1.10 -11.30 -13.88
C PRO A 536 -0.08 -10.66 -13.12
N LEU A 537 0.19 -9.57 -12.41
CA LEU A 537 -0.79 -8.83 -11.61
C LEU A 537 -0.97 -7.40 -12.09
N ILE A 538 0.12 -6.71 -12.43
CA ILE A 538 0.12 -5.30 -12.82
C ILE A 538 1.07 -5.14 -14.00
N ALA A 539 0.66 -4.39 -15.02
CA ALA A 539 1.47 -4.06 -16.18
C ALA A 539 1.71 -2.55 -16.26
N THR A 540 2.98 -2.16 -16.35
CA THR A 540 3.42 -0.80 -16.67
C THR A 540 3.87 -0.74 -18.13
N SER A 541 3.37 0.25 -18.86
CA SER A 541 3.72 0.52 -20.25
C SER A 541 3.96 2.01 -20.48
N ALA A 542 4.78 2.34 -21.48
CA ALA A 542 5.07 3.71 -21.88
C ALA A 542 4.79 3.93 -23.38
N TRP A 543 4.36 5.14 -23.72
CA TRP A 543 3.83 5.47 -25.04
C TRP A 543 4.19 6.89 -25.46
N GLN A 544 4.20 7.14 -26.76
CA GLN A 544 4.31 8.49 -27.33
C GLN A 544 3.26 8.67 -28.44
N PRO A 545 2.68 9.87 -28.62
CA PRO A 545 1.83 10.13 -29.78
C PRO A 545 2.61 9.94 -31.09
N GLU A 546 2.02 9.26 -32.07
CA GLU A 546 2.56 9.23 -33.43
C GLU A 546 2.48 10.63 -34.05
N SER A 547 3.54 10.99 -34.80
CA SER A 547 3.74 12.34 -35.35
C SER A 547 2.84 12.69 -36.52
#